data_AF-A0A2D6MTN6-F1
#
_entry.id   AF-A0A2D6MTN6-F1
#
_cell.length_a   1.000
_cell.length_b   1.000
_cell.length_c   1.000
_cell.angle_alpha   90.00
_cell.angle_beta   90.00
_cell.angle_gamma   90.00
#
_symmetry.space_group_name_H-M   'P 1'
#
loop_
_entity.id
_entity.type
_entity.pdbx_description
1 polymer ?
#
loop_
_entity_poly.entity_id
_entity_poly.type
_entity_poly.pdbx_seq_one_letter_code
_entity_poly.pdbx_strand_id
1 'polypeptide(L)'
;MDASSGVSERGSDRADWGPDRGPTGFVAARCARWIAVAGGFGYFPVAPGTAGSFAGVLLFLGLWIGTEHLGVAALGLTGGGLTGGGLTGFGTTLALVGAVLFGAGVWASGRAEVEFGRRDDGRIVIDEVVGQLVALMPLAMFFARPAFFPGLVTGFVLFRLFDIWKPGAVRWTERRFEGGFGVMADDVVAGLHAAVCLFAVQVLVFDRFLPALVEGHTRAAGAILVVLLLAGDVFLAGDVAAGVATGATKGATGTFGPGVLA
;
A
#
# COMPACT_ATOMS: atom_id res chain seq x y z
N MET A 1 23.39 -6.01 -62.85
CA MET A 1 24.13 -6.55 -61.69
C MET A 1 23.76 -5.69 -60.51
N ASP A 2 23.13 -6.34 -59.55
CA ASP A 2 22.41 -5.83 -58.40
C ASP A 2 23.36 -5.69 -57.20
N ALA A 3 23.17 -4.66 -56.37
CA ALA A 3 23.89 -4.48 -55.11
C ALA A 3 23.13 -3.55 -54.16
N SER A 4 21.86 -3.84 -53.89
CA SER A 4 21.21 -3.39 -52.65
C SER A 4 21.74 -4.23 -51.48
N SER A 5 22.72 -3.71 -50.75
CA SER A 5 23.30 -4.36 -49.57
C SER A 5 22.30 -4.41 -48.43
N GLY A 6 21.90 -5.65 -48.10
CA GLY A 6 20.93 -6.04 -47.10
C GLY A 6 21.02 -5.28 -45.78
N VAL A 7 19.94 -4.55 -45.49
CA VAL A 7 19.52 -4.31 -44.11
C VAL A 7 19.11 -5.66 -43.57
N SER A 8 19.93 -6.21 -42.68
CA SER A 8 19.65 -7.47 -42.00
C SER A 8 18.33 -7.36 -41.26
N GLU A 9 17.30 -8.02 -41.78
CA GLU A 9 16.11 -8.41 -41.03
C GLU A 9 16.56 -9.32 -39.88
N ARG A 10 16.95 -8.73 -38.76
CA ARG A 10 16.93 -9.43 -37.48
C ARG A 10 15.46 -9.56 -37.10
N GLY A 11 14.85 -10.65 -37.56
CA GLY A 11 13.64 -11.19 -36.99
C GLY A 11 13.88 -11.46 -35.50
N SER A 12 13.49 -10.51 -34.66
CA SER A 12 13.05 -10.85 -33.32
C SER A 12 11.61 -11.32 -33.47
N ASP A 13 11.28 -12.48 -32.91
CA ASP A 13 9.94 -13.01 -32.75
C ASP A 13 9.00 -11.94 -32.15
N ARG A 14 8.44 -11.08 -32.99
CA ARG A 14 7.40 -10.14 -32.59
C ARG A 14 6.20 -11.00 -32.34
N ALA A 15 5.79 -11.12 -31.07
CA ALA A 15 4.42 -11.50 -30.79
C ALA A 15 3.54 -10.57 -31.64
N ASP A 16 2.86 -11.15 -32.63
CA ASP A 16 1.99 -10.42 -33.55
C ASP A 16 0.80 -9.89 -32.75
N TRP A 17 1.00 -8.73 -32.12
CA TRP A 17 -0.05 -7.96 -31.47
C TRP A 17 -0.85 -7.14 -32.48
N GLY A 18 -0.81 -7.52 -33.77
CA GLY A 18 -1.62 -6.91 -34.81
C GLY A 18 -3.09 -6.84 -34.40
N PRO A 19 -3.84 -5.85 -34.91
CA PRO A 19 -5.23 -5.67 -34.58
C PRO A 19 -6.02 -6.85 -35.13
N ASP A 20 -6.22 -7.86 -34.29
CA ASP A 20 -7.06 -9.00 -34.60
C ASP A 20 -8.50 -8.48 -34.68
N ARG A 21 -9.03 -8.31 -35.89
CA ARG A 21 -10.31 -7.60 -36.13
C ARG A 21 -11.54 -8.47 -35.87
N GLY A 22 -11.36 -9.69 -35.36
CA GLY A 22 -12.42 -10.60 -34.99
C GLY A 22 -13.04 -10.30 -33.60
N PRO A 23 -14.18 -10.94 -33.25
CA PRO A 23 -14.82 -10.77 -31.95
C PRO A 23 -13.90 -11.07 -30.76
N THR A 24 -13.01 -12.05 -30.91
CA THR A 24 -11.99 -12.43 -29.93
C THR A 24 -10.95 -11.33 -29.70
N GLY A 25 -10.50 -10.67 -30.78
CA GLY A 25 -9.57 -9.56 -30.70
C GLY A 25 -10.18 -8.31 -30.06
N PHE A 26 -11.46 -8.05 -30.29
CA PHE A 26 -12.19 -6.97 -29.61
C PHE A 26 -12.26 -7.18 -28.08
N VAL A 27 -12.61 -8.39 -27.63
CA VAL A 27 -12.65 -8.72 -26.20
C VAL A 27 -11.24 -8.64 -25.60
N ALA A 28 -10.24 -9.19 -26.29
CA ALA A 28 -8.86 -9.15 -25.84
C ALA A 28 -8.31 -7.72 -25.72
N ALA A 29 -8.63 -6.82 -26.66
CA ALA A 29 -8.27 -5.41 -26.59
C ALA A 29 -8.92 -4.71 -25.39
N ARG A 30 -10.21 -4.98 -25.15
CA ARG A 30 -10.91 -4.41 -23.99
C ARG A 30 -10.28 -4.89 -22.67
N CYS A 31 -9.97 -6.18 -22.54
CA CYS A 31 -9.30 -6.73 -21.37
C CYS A 31 -7.89 -6.15 -21.19
N ALA A 32 -7.09 -6.08 -22.26
CA ALA A 32 -5.76 -5.50 -22.23
C ALA A 32 -5.80 -4.04 -21.77
N ARG A 33 -6.71 -3.23 -22.31
CA ARG A 33 -6.90 -1.85 -21.88
C ARG A 33 -7.25 -1.74 -20.41
N TRP A 34 -8.21 -2.54 -19.93
CA TRP A 34 -8.62 -2.53 -18.52
C TRP A 34 -7.48 -2.89 -17.57
N ILE A 35 -6.65 -3.88 -17.94
CA ILE A 35 -5.47 -4.26 -17.17
C ILE A 35 -4.42 -3.16 -17.24
N ALA A 36 -4.08 -2.66 -18.43
CA ALA A 36 -3.04 -1.66 -18.64
C ALA A 36 -3.31 -0.36 -17.86
N VAL A 37 -4.57 0.09 -17.83
CA VAL A 37 -4.98 1.29 -17.06
C VAL A 37 -5.32 0.98 -15.60
N ALA A 38 -4.94 -0.22 -15.12
CA ALA A 38 -5.16 -0.71 -13.76
C ALA A 38 -6.59 -0.54 -13.25
N GLY A 39 -7.61 -0.89 -14.03
CA GLY A 39 -9.01 -0.74 -13.59
C GLY A 39 -9.56 0.70 -13.69
N GLY A 40 -8.85 1.61 -14.35
CA GLY A 40 -9.29 2.99 -14.59
C GLY A 40 -8.40 4.06 -13.95
N PHE A 41 -7.46 3.67 -13.08
CA PHE A 41 -6.50 4.58 -12.45
C PHE A 41 -5.63 5.31 -13.48
N GLY A 42 -5.34 4.67 -14.62
CA GLY A 42 -4.59 5.29 -15.72
C GLY A 42 -5.30 6.47 -16.39
N TYR A 43 -6.62 6.66 -16.18
CA TYR A 43 -7.37 7.82 -16.68
C TYR A 43 -7.41 8.98 -15.68
N PHE A 44 -6.71 8.87 -14.54
CA PHE A 44 -6.70 9.92 -13.54
C PHE A 44 -6.08 11.21 -14.13
N PRO A 45 -6.74 12.38 -13.96
CA PRO A 45 -6.42 13.57 -14.76
C PRO A 45 -5.07 14.21 -14.43
N VAL A 46 -4.53 13.96 -13.23
CA VAL A 46 -3.29 14.58 -12.76
C VAL A 46 -2.35 13.52 -12.20
N ALA A 47 -1.20 13.32 -12.85
CA ALA A 47 -0.23 12.28 -12.50
C ALA A 47 -0.90 10.88 -12.44
N PRO A 48 -1.36 10.34 -13.60
CA PRO A 48 -1.91 8.99 -13.68
C PRO A 48 -0.98 7.97 -13.03
N GLY A 49 0.33 8.24 -13.09
CA GLY A 49 1.32 7.41 -12.47
C GLY A 49 1.25 7.29 -10.93
N THR A 50 0.94 8.41 -10.28
CA THR A 50 0.72 8.41 -8.83
C THR A 50 -0.54 7.63 -8.48
N ALA A 51 -1.56 7.68 -9.34
CA ALA A 51 -2.79 6.92 -9.16
C ALA A 51 -2.55 5.41 -9.30
N GLY A 52 -1.73 4.96 -10.26
CA GLY A 52 -1.31 3.56 -10.41
C GLY A 52 -0.55 3.04 -9.19
N SER A 53 0.43 3.80 -8.72
CA SER A 53 1.18 3.45 -7.49
C SER A 53 0.25 3.38 -6.26
N PHE A 54 -0.71 4.31 -6.15
CA PHE A 54 -1.69 4.27 -5.07
C PHE A 54 -2.62 3.05 -5.17
N ALA A 55 -3.02 2.64 -6.38
CA ALA A 55 -3.76 1.39 -6.60
C ALA A 55 -2.95 0.17 -6.13
N GLY A 56 -1.63 0.16 -6.33
CA GLY A 56 -0.72 -0.83 -5.75
C GLY A 56 -0.78 -0.89 -4.23
N VAL A 57 -0.80 0.26 -3.54
CA VAL A 57 -0.96 0.31 -2.07
C VAL A 57 -2.33 -0.23 -1.64
N LEU A 58 -3.41 0.13 -2.33
CA LEU A 58 -4.75 -0.38 -2.03
C LEU A 58 -4.84 -1.90 -2.21
N LEU A 59 -4.23 -2.43 -3.28
CA LEU A 59 -4.16 -3.87 -3.51
C LEU A 59 -3.35 -4.56 -2.42
N PHE A 60 -2.19 -4.03 -2.04
CA PHE A 60 -1.39 -4.55 -0.93
C PHE A 60 -2.20 -4.62 0.37
N LEU A 61 -2.92 -3.55 0.72
CA LEU A 61 -3.78 -3.50 1.91
C LEU A 61 -4.95 -4.50 1.82
N GLY A 62 -5.58 -4.63 0.66
CA GLY A 62 -6.65 -5.60 0.43
C GLY A 62 -6.17 -7.04 0.61
N LEU A 63 -4.99 -7.37 0.06
CA LEU A 63 -4.35 -8.67 0.24
C LEU A 63 -4.00 -8.92 1.71
N TRP A 64 -3.44 -7.92 2.39
CA TRP A 64 -3.09 -8.01 3.82
C TRP A 64 -4.33 -8.29 4.68
N ILE A 65 -5.39 -7.51 4.51
CA ILE A 65 -6.66 -7.70 5.23
C ILE A 65 -7.25 -9.07 4.90
N GLY A 66 -7.21 -9.49 3.63
CA GLY A 66 -7.64 -10.80 3.22
C GLY A 66 -6.92 -11.91 4.00
N THR A 67 -5.59 -11.93 3.91
CA THR A 67 -4.78 -13.02 4.48
C THR A 67 -4.80 -13.06 6.00
N GLU A 68 -4.83 -11.90 6.67
CA GLU A 68 -4.74 -11.79 8.13
C GLU A 68 -6.10 -11.79 8.86
N HIS A 69 -7.18 -11.32 8.21
CA HIS A 69 -8.47 -11.10 8.89
C HIS A 69 -9.63 -11.91 8.31
N LEU A 70 -9.55 -12.31 7.04
CA LEU A 70 -10.64 -13.02 6.35
C LEU A 70 -10.34 -14.50 6.07
N GLY A 71 -9.20 -15.02 6.55
CA GLY A 71 -8.90 -16.45 6.52
C GLY A 71 -8.64 -17.03 5.12
N VAL A 72 -8.26 -16.21 4.11
CA VAL A 72 -7.86 -16.72 2.77
C VAL A 72 -6.56 -17.53 2.78
N ALA A 73 -5.94 -17.73 3.96
CA ALA A 73 -5.02 -18.83 4.19
C ALA A 73 -5.61 -20.22 3.84
N ALA A 74 -6.95 -20.31 3.72
CA ALA A 74 -7.71 -21.51 3.35
C ALA A 74 -7.59 -21.94 1.87
N LEU A 75 -6.95 -21.17 0.98
CA LEU A 75 -6.64 -21.64 -0.39
C LEU A 75 -5.49 -22.67 -0.44
N GLY A 76 -4.97 -23.12 0.71
CA GLY A 76 -3.99 -24.20 0.79
C GLY A 76 -2.57 -23.83 0.32
N LEU A 77 -2.34 -22.60 -0.15
CA LEU A 77 -1.02 -22.08 -0.53
C LEU A 77 -0.18 -21.60 0.67
N THR A 78 -0.77 -21.61 1.87
CA THR A 78 -0.17 -21.13 3.11
C THR A 78 -0.38 -22.11 4.27
N GLY A 79 -0.73 -23.36 3.98
CA GLY A 79 -0.79 -24.43 4.97
C GLY A 79 0.62 -24.87 5.34
N GLY A 80 0.99 -24.76 6.63
CA GLY A 80 2.24 -25.29 7.16
C GLY A 80 2.46 -26.73 6.70
N GLY A 81 3.43 -26.92 5.80
CA GLY A 81 3.67 -28.19 5.16
C GLY A 81 4.71 -28.04 4.06
N LEU A 82 5.97 -27.85 4.49
CA LEU A 82 7.23 -28.32 3.87
C LEU A 82 8.43 -27.36 3.98
N THR A 83 8.27 -26.13 4.49
CA THR A 83 9.44 -25.27 4.82
C THR A 83 9.26 -24.62 6.19
N GLY A 84 9.84 -25.23 7.21
CA GLY A 84 10.04 -24.58 8.50
C GLY A 84 10.92 -23.34 8.33
N GLY A 85 10.31 -22.16 8.45
CA GLY A 85 10.99 -20.86 8.50
C GLY A 85 10.78 -19.97 7.27
N GLY A 86 10.14 -18.80 7.46
CA GLY A 86 10.65 -17.58 6.82
C GLY A 86 9.73 -16.76 5.91
N LEU A 87 8.59 -17.25 5.43
CA LEU A 87 7.69 -16.44 4.60
C LEU A 87 6.28 -16.41 5.20
N THR A 88 5.84 -15.23 5.64
CA THR A 88 4.46 -14.99 6.05
C THR A 88 3.52 -15.38 4.89
N GLY A 89 2.36 -15.97 5.19
CA GLY A 89 1.38 -16.32 4.15
C GLY A 89 1.02 -15.12 3.26
N PHE A 90 0.99 -13.93 3.86
CA PHE A 90 0.82 -12.67 3.15
C PHE A 90 1.94 -12.37 2.13
N GLY A 91 3.22 -12.53 2.49
CA GLY A 91 4.34 -12.31 1.58
C GLY A 91 4.32 -13.25 0.36
N THR A 92 3.97 -14.52 0.57
CA THR A 92 3.81 -15.48 -0.53
C THR A 92 2.64 -15.11 -1.44
N THR A 93 1.48 -14.77 -0.87
CA THR A 93 0.32 -14.31 -1.65
C THR A 93 0.65 -13.07 -2.46
N LEU A 94 1.34 -12.08 -1.87
CA LEU A 94 1.76 -10.87 -2.56
C LEU A 94 2.69 -11.18 -3.74
N ALA A 95 3.68 -12.06 -3.55
CA ALA A 95 4.59 -12.47 -4.62
C ALA A 95 3.86 -13.16 -5.78
N LEU A 96 2.91 -14.05 -5.49
CA LEU A 96 2.13 -14.74 -6.51
C LEU A 96 1.22 -13.79 -7.29
N VAL A 97 0.52 -12.89 -6.58
CA VAL A 97 -0.33 -11.88 -7.23
C VAL A 97 0.53 -10.94 -8.07
N GLY A 98 1.68 -10.49 -7.55
CA GLY A 98 2.62 -9.66 -8.29
C GLY A 98 3.14 -10.35 -9.56
N ALA A 99 3.48 -11.64 -9.50
CA ALA A 99 3.93 -12.41 -10.66
C ALA A 99 2.83 -12.57 -11.74
N VAL A 100 1.59 -12.84 -11.31
CA VAL A 100 0.44 -12.91 -12.23
C VAL A 100 0.18 -11.55 -12.88
N LEU A 101 0.19 -10.47 -12.10
CA LEU A 101 0.01 -9.11 -12.62
C LEU A 101 1.15 -8.69 -13.54
N PHE A 102 2.39 -9.12 -13.26
CA PHE A 102 3.51 -8.87 -14.16
C PHE A 102 3.26 -9.51 -15.52
N GLY A 103 2.96 -10.82 -15.56
CA GLY A 103 2.68 -11.52 -16.81
C GLY A 103 1.49 -10.93 -17.59
N ALA A 104 0.40 -10.62 -16.88
CA ALA A 104 -0.77 -9.97 -17.46
C ALA A 104 -0.46 -8.54 -17.95
N GLY A 105 0.36 -7.80 -17.21
CA GLY A 105 0.81 -6.45 -17.54
C GLY A 105 1.69 -6.43 -18.78
N VAL A 106 2.66 -7.35 -18.93
CA VAL A 106 3.49 -7.46 -20.14
C VAL A 106 2.64 -7.59 -21.40
N TRP A 107 1.65 -8.48 -21.33
CA TRP A 107 0.67 -8.68 -22.39
C TRP A 107 -0.21 -7.45 -22.63
N ALA A 108 -0.75 -6.87 -21.56
CA ALA A 108 -1.68 -5.75 -21.61
C ALA A 108 -1.01 -4.47 -22.14
N SER A 109 0.18 -4.12 -21.63
CA SER A 109 0.95 -2.96 -22.04
C SER A 109 1.33 -3.05 -23.52
N GLY A 110 1.83 -4.21 -23.98
CA GLY A 110 2.17 -4.40 -25.39
C GLY A 110 0.99 -4.20 -26.34
N ARG A 111 -0.21 -4.62 -25.95
CA ARG A 111 -1.43 -4.37 -26.73
C ARG A 111 -1.95 -2.93 -26.60
N ALA A 112 -1.89 -2.36 -25.40
CA ALA A 112 -2.35 -1.01 -25.14
C ALA A 112 -1.51 0.04 -25.89
N GLU A 113 -0.21 -0.15 -26.05
CA GLU A 113 0.64 0.73 -26.87
C GLU A 113 0.18 0.81 -28.33
N VAL A 114 -0.21 -0.34 -28.92
CA VAL A 114 -0.77 -0.41 -30.28
C VAL A 114 -2.12 0.29 -30.34
N GLU A 115 -2.98 0.05 -29.34
CA GLU A 115 -4.33 0.60 -29.27
C GLU A 115 -4.35 2.12 -29.04
N PHE A 116 -3.45 2.63 -28.21
CA PHE A 116 -3.28 4.06 -27.96
C PHE A 116 -2.48 4.76 -29.06
N GLY A 117 -1.82 4.01 -29.93
CA GLY A 117 -1.03 4.55 -31.04
C GLY A 117 0.22 5.30 -30.59
N ARG A 118 0.64 5.10 -29.33
CA ARG A 118 1.77 5.78 -28.71
C ARG A 118 2.50 4.78 -27.82
N ARG A 119 3.82 4.66 -28.03
CA ARG A 119 4.71 3.94 -27.12
C ARG A 119 4.80 4.71 -25.80
N ASP A 120 4.85 3.98 -24.69
CA ASP A 120 4.96 4.57 -23.35
C ASP A 120 3.86 5.63 -23.10
N ASP A 121 2.60 5.23 -23.33
CA ASP A 121 1.45 6.09 -23.04
C ASP A 121 1.23 6.13 -21.53
N GLY A 122 1.27 7.33 -20.93
CA GLY A 122 1.16 7.50 -19.48
C GLY A 122 -0.17 7.07 -18.85
N ARG A 123 -1.14 6.56 -19.63
CA ARG A 123 -2.32 5.86 -19.11
C ARG A 123 -2.04 4.39 -18.76
N ILE A 124 -0.97 3.81 -19.28
CA ILE A 124 -0.49 2.48 -18.90
C ILE A 124 0.19 2.66 -17.54
N VAL A 125 -0.39 2.09 -16.49
CA VAL A 125 0.03 2.27 -15.09
C VAL A 125 0.07 0.95 -14.31
N ILE A 126 -0.04 -0.18 -15.03
CA ILE A 126 -0.02 -1.52 -14.43
C ILE A 126 1.40 -1.94 -13.99
N ASP A 127 2.40 -1.43 -14.70
CA ASP A 127 3.82 -1.44 -14.32
C ASP A 127 4.02 -0.82 -12.94
N GLU A 128 3.42 0.33 -12.67
CA GLU A 128 3.56 1.02 -11.40
C GLU A 128 2.86 0.29 -10.25
N VAL A 129 1.70 -0.32 -10.53
CA VAL A 129 1.01 -1.19 -9.57
C VAL A 129 1.97 -2.30 -9.15
N VAL A 130 2.56 -3.01 -10.11
CA VAL A 130 3.48 -4.12 -9.85
C VAL A 130 4.76 -3.65 -9.17
N GLY A 131 5.37 -2.55 -9.64
CA GLY A 131 6.55 -1.94 -9.03
C GLY A 131 6.32 -1.55 -7.58
N GLN A 132 5.15 -0.97 -7.28
CA GLN A 132 4.76 -0.64 -5.91
C GLN A 132 4.58 -1.89 -5.03
N LEU A 133 3.98 -2.97 -5.55
CA LEU A 133 3.88 -4.23 -4.78
C LEU A 133 5.29 -4.78 -4.46
N VAL A 134 6.21 -4.73 -5.42
CA VAL A 134 7.61 -5.14 -5.23
C VAL A 134 8.28 -4.26 -4.16
N ALA A 135 8.10 -2.94 -4.21
CA ALA A 135 8.64 -2.01 -3.21
C ALA A 135 8.19 -2.31 -1.79
N LEU A 136 6.96 -2.81 -1.61
CA LEU A 136 6.37 -3.16 -0.32
C LEU A 136 6.63 -4.61 0.12
N MET A 137 7.27 -5.45 -0.70
CA MET A 137 7.60 -6.83 -0.35
C MET A 137 8.32 -7.00 1.00
N PRO A 138 9.30 -6.16 1.37
CA PRO A 138 9.95 -6.28 2.68
C PRO A 138 8.95 -6.19 3.83
N LEU A 139 7.98 -5.28 3.71
CA LEU A 139 6.93 -5.09 4.70
C LEU A 139 6.03 -6.32 4.81
N ALA A 140 5.74 -7.00 3.70
CA ALA A 140 4.95 -8.22 3.74
C ALA A 140 5.72 -9.42 4.33
N MET A 141 6.98 -9.60 3.95
CA MET A 141 7.76 -10.81 4.29
C MET A 141 8.34 -10.81 5.70
N PHE A 142 8.83 -9.66 6.16
CA PHE A 142 9.70 -9.63 7.34
C PHE A 142 9.12 -8.87 8.52
N PHE A 143 8.07 -8.06 8.33
CA PHE A 143 7.76 -7.00 9.29
C PHE A 143 6.28 -6.74 9.54
N ALA A 144 5.86 -6.79 10.80
CA ALA A 144 4.60 -6.16 11.24
C ALA A 144 4.70 -5.62 12.69
N ARG A 145 4.29 -4.35 12.84
CA ARG A 145 4.07 -3.52 14.05
C ARG A 145 5.30 -3.27 14.96
N PRO A 146 5.59 -2.00 15.34
CA PRO A 146 4.78 -0.78 15.16
C PRO A 146 4.98 -0.03 13.82
N ALA A 147 5.93 -0.43 12.98
CA ALA A 147 6.36 0.35 11.80
C ALA A 147 5.49 0.20 10.54
N PHE A 148 4.36 -0.49 10.60
CA PHE A 148 3.62 -0.90 9.40
C PHE A 148 3.17 0.28 8.53
N PHE A 149 2.44 1.24 9.12
CA PHE A 149 1.96 2.41 8.38
C PHE A 149 3.08 3.38 7.95
N PRO A 150 4.07 3.70 8.81
CA PRO A 150 5.26 4.44 8.36
C PRO A 150 6.00 3.76 7.21
N GLY A 151 6.09 2.43 7.24
CA GLY A 151 6.69 1.60 6.19
C GLY A 151 5.93 1.69 4.86
N LEU A 152 4.59 1.69 4.88
CA LEU A 152 3.76 1.88 3.69
C LEU A 152 4.03 3.23 3.02
N VAL A 153 4.02 4.31 3.81
CA VAL A 153 4.28 5.67 3.30
C VAL A 153 5.71 5.77 2.76
N THR A 154 6.68 5.23 3.50
CA THR A 154 8.09 5.24 3.10
C THR A 154 8.30 4.45 1.81
N GLY A 155 7.71 3.25 1.69
CA GLY A 155 7.80 2.43 0.49
C GLY A 155 7.17 3.09 -0.73
N PHE A 156 6.01 3.75 -0.56
CA PHE A 156 5.39 4.55 -1.60
C PHE A 156 6.29 5.68 -2.09
N VAL A 157 6.84 6.47 -1.16
CA VAL A 157 7.71 7.60 -1.51
C VAL A 157 9.02 7.12 -2.16
N LEU A 158 9.63 6.06 -1.63
CA LEU A 158 10.86 5.49 -2.19
C LEU A 158 10.63 4.95 -3.60
N PHE A 159 9.53 4.21 -3.82
CA PHE A 159 9.18 3.73 -5.15
C PHE A 159 9.06 4.88 -6.15
N ARG A 160 8.24 5.89 -5.83
CA ARG A 160 8.07 7.07 -6.71
C ARG A 160 9.38 7.82 -6.94
N LEU A 161 10.24 7.90 -5.92
CA LEU A 161 11.56 8.51 -6.09
C LEU A 161 12.39 7.75 -7.12
N PHE A 162 12.45 6.41 -7.04
CA PHE A 162 13.24 5.60 -7.97
C PHE A 162 12.63 5.52 -9.37
N ASP A 163 11.31 5.44 -9.47
CA ASP A 163 10.56 5.46 -10.73
C ASP A 163 10.73 6.80 -11.47
N ILE A 164 10.62 7.93 -10.78
CA ILE A 164 10.79 9.27 -11.39
C ILE A 164 12.27 9.55 -11.71
N TRP A 165 13.18 9.17 -10.81
CA TRP A 165 14.60 9.53 -10.95
C TRP A 165 15.35 8.63 -11.94
N LYS A 166 14.93 7.36 -12.11
CA LYS A 166 15.56 6.34 -12.98
C LYS A 166 17.11 6.34 -12.93
N PRO A 167 17.77 6.17 -11.78
CA PRO A 167 19.23 6.16 -11.75
C PRO A 167 19.79 4.87 -12.39
N GLY A 168 20.63 5.02 -13.42
CA GLY A 168 21.48 3.93 -13.94
C GLY A 168 20.74 2.75 -14.59
N ALA A 169 20.50 1.67 -13.82
CA ALA A 169 20.10 0.33 -14.30
C ALA A 169 18.80 0.29 -15.11
N VAL A 170 17.86 1.19 -14.83
CA VAL A 170 16.58 1.33 -15.56
C VAL A 170 16.83 1.71 -17.03
N ARG A 171 17.84 2.55 -17.31
CA ARG A 171 18.21 2.90 -18.69
C ARG A 171 18.88 1.74 -19.44
N TRP A 172 19.32 0.69 -18.74
CA TRP A 172 19.90 -0.49 -19.37
C TRP A 172 18.81 -1.48 -19.81
N THR A 173 17.74 -1.65 -19.02
CA THR A 173 16.57 -2.46 -19.38
C THR A 173 15.79 -1.85 -20.55
N GLU A 174 15.53 -0.53 -20.55
CA GLU A 174 14.94 0.22 -21.68
C GLU A 174 15.69 0.01 -23.01
N ARG A 175 17.02 -0.17 -22.95
CA ARG A 175 17.87 -0.37 -24.14
C ARG A 175 17.92 -1.82 -24.61
N ARG A 176 17.54 -2.78 -23.77
CA ARG A 176 17.76 -4.21 -24.02
C ARG A 176 16.48 -4.97 -24.32
N PHE A 177 15.34 -4.47 -23.86
CA PHE A 177 14.02 -5.09 -24.00
C PHE A 177 13.01 -4.09 -24.55
N GLU A 178 12.27 -4.48 -25.59
CA GLU A 178 11.26 -3.63 -26.24
C GLU A 178 9.84 -4.12 -25.93
N GLY A 179 8.87 -3.21 -26.02
CA GLY A 179 7.44 -3.49 -25.82
C GLY A 179 7.06 -3.66 -24.36
N GLY A 180 5.91 -4.30 -24.11
CA GLY A 180 5.31 -4.40 -22.78
C GLY A 180 6.20 -5.05 -21.71
N PHE A 181 7.18 -5.88 -22.07
CA PHE A 181 8.14 -6.42 -21.10
C PHE A 181 9.09 -5.34 -20.57
N GLY A 182 9.61 -4.48 -21.46
CA GLY A 182 10.48 -3.37 -21.06
C GLY A 182 9.76 -2.44 -20.08
N VAL A 183 8.54 -2.03 -20.44
CA VAL A 183 7.65 -1.20 -19.62
C VAL A 183 7.49 -1.77 -18.21
N MET A 184 7.09 -3.04 -18.09
CA MET A 184 6.90 -3.67 -16.78
C MET A 184 8.22 -3.89 -16.01
N ALA A 185 9.31 -4.21 -16.71
CA ALA A 185 10.58 -4.52 -16.07
C ALA A 185 11.23 -3.28 -15.43
N ASP A 186 11.08 -2.11 -16.04
CA ASP A 186 11.66 -0.86 -15.55
C ASP A 186 11.13 -0.50 -14.16
N ASP A 187 9.82 -0.59 -13.96
CA ASP A 187 9.17 -0.30 -12.67
C ASP A 187 9.41 -1.40 -11.64
N VAL A 188 9.53 -2.66 -12.06
CA VAL A 188 9.96 -3.74 -11.16
C VAL A 188 11.37 -3.47 -10.64
N VAL A 189 12.30 -3.01 -11.49
CA VAL A 189 13.66 -2.65 -11.06
C VAL A 189 13.63 -1.45 -10.12
N ALA A 190 12.83 -0.42 -10.38
CA ALA A 190 12.62 0.69 -9.45
C ALA A 190 12.06 0.20 -8.10
N GLY A 191 11.08 -0.71 -8.15
CA GLY A 191 10.50 -1.39 -6.99
C GLY A 191 11.53 -2.17 -6.18
N LEU A 192 12.46 -2.89 -6.83
CA LEU A 192 13.54 -3.61 -6.14
C LEU A 192 14.49 -2.66 -5.40
N HIS A 193 14.86 -1.53 -6.01
CA HIS A 193 15.68 -0.51 -5.33
C HIS A 193 14.94 0.07 -4.13
N ALA A 194 13.66 0.39 -4.30
CA ALA A 194 12.80 0.86 -3.21
C ALA A 194 12.68 -0.16 -2.08
N ALA A 195 12.53 -1.45 -2.40
CA ALA A 195 12.46 -2.54 -1.43
C ALA A 195 13.73 -2.67 -0.59
N VAL A 196 14.91 -2.62 -1.23
CA VAL A 196 16.21 -2.65 -0.51
C VAL A 196 16.34 -1.45 0.42
N CYS A 197 15.99 -0.25 -0.05
CA CYS A 197 16.02 0.96 0.77
C CYS A 197 15.00 0.89 1.91
N LEU A 198 13.78 0.41 1.67
CA LEU A 198 12.75 0.26 2.70
C LEU A 198 13.20 -0.73 3.77
N PHE A 199 13.78 -1.85 3.38
CA PHE A 199 14.36 -2.83 4.30
C PHE A 199 15.45 -2.18 5.18
N ALA A 200 16.34 -1.40 4.57
CA ALA A 200 17.37 -0.68 5.32
C ALA A 200 16.79 0.35 6.29
N VAL A 201 15.81 1.17 5.86
CA VAL A 201 15.13 2.15 6.74
C VAL A 201 14.44 1.45 7.90
N GLN A 202 13.78 0.33 7.63
CA GLN A 202 13.11 -0.47 8.66
C GLN A 202 14.11 -0.91 9.75
N VAL A 203 15.17 -1.60 9.35
CA VAL A 203 16.17 -2.17 10.28
C VAL A 203 16.96 -1.06 11.00
N LEU A 204 17.31 0.02 10.29
CA LEU A 204 18.18 1.05 10.83
C LEU A 204 17.45 2.10 11.65
N VAL A 205 16.20 2.40 11.30
CA VAL A 205 15.43 3.51 11.86
C VAL A 205 14.23 2.98 12.64
N PHE A 206 13.34 2.25 11.99
CA PHE A 206 12.06 1.91 12.62
C PHE A 206 12.23 0.93 13.78
N ASP A 207 13.00 -0.14 13.61
CA ASP A 207 13.19 -1.14 14.67
C ASP A 207 13.98 -0.59 15.86
N ARG A 208 14.82 0.43 15.64
CA ARG A 208 15.68 1.01 16.69
C ARG A 208 15.03 2.16 17.44
N PHE A 209 14.28 3.02 16.77
CA PHE A 209 13.83 4.30 17.34
C PHE A 209 12.31 4.41 17.47
N LEU A 210 11.54 3.72 16.62
CA LEU A 210 10.08 3.85 16.64
C LEU A 210 9.43 3.30 17.92
N PRO A 211 9.87 2.15 18.51
CA PRO A 211 9.32 1.66 19.77
C PRO A 211 9.47 2.67 20.91
N ALA A 212 10.63 3.31 21.04
CA ALA A 212 10.89 4.30 22.09
C ALA A 212 10.00 5.54 21.95
N LEU A 213 9.75 5.99 20.71
CA LEU A 213 8.84 7.10 20.39
C LEU A 213 7.39 6.78 20.74
N VAL A 214 6.92 5.58 20.38
CA VAL A 214 5.55 5.14 20.65
C VAL A 214 5.33 4.95 22.15
N GLU A 215 6.27 4.33 22.87
CA GLU A 215 6.21 4.17 24.32
C GLU A 215 6.25 5.50 25.07
N GLY A 216 7.01 6.48 24.59
CA GLY A 216 7.05 7.83 25.17
C GLY A 216 5.68 8.52 25.08
N HIS A 217 5.01 8.43 23.93
CA HIS A 217 3.69 9.02 23.73
C HIS A 217 2.59 8.28 24.50
N THR A 218 2.63 6.95 24.59
CA THR A 218 1.63 6.20 25.39
C THR A 218 1.79 6.43 26.88
N ARG A 219 3.03 6.56 27.38
CA ARG A 219 3.28 6.97 28.77
C ARG A 219 2.78 8.38 29.06
N ALA A 220 3.01 9.34 28.15
CA ALA A 220 2.52 10.71 28.30
C ALA A 220 0.99 10.81 28.20
N ALA A 221 0.38 10.15 27.23
CA ALA A 221 -1.07 10.11 27.07
C ALA A 221 -1.76 9.39 28.23
N GLY A 222 -1.17 8.28 28.71
CA GLY A 222 -1.63 7.57 29.91
C GLY A 222 -1.51 8.43 31.16
N ALA A 223 -0.40 9.16 31.34
CA ALA A 223 -0.24 10.09 32.45
C ALA A 223 -1.25 11.25 32.40
N ILE A 224 -1.50 11.82 31.22
CA ILE A 224 -2.54 12.85 31.03
C ILE A 224 -3.92 12.29 31.36
N LEU A 225 -4.26 11.09 30.90
CA LEU A 225 -5.53 10.44 31.21
C LEU A 225 -5.68 10.18 32.73
N VAL A 226 -4.63 9.71 33.40
CA VAL A 226 -4.62 9.52 34.86
C VAL A 226 -4.78 10.85 35.59
N VAL A 227 -4.09 11.90 35.17
CA VAL A 227 -4.24 13.25 35.75
C VAL A 227 -5.66 13.78 35.54
N LEU A 228 -6.25 13.59 34.37
CA LEU A 228 -7.63 14.00 34.08
C LEU A 228 -8.65 13.21 34.91
N LEU A 229 -8.45 11.90 35.10
CA LEU A 229 -9.31 11.07 35.96
C LEU A 229 -9.20 11.49 37.43
N LEU A 230 -7.99 11.67 37.95
CA LEU A 230 -7.77 12.14 39.32
C LEU A 230 -8.31 13.57 39.54
N ALA A 231 -8.17 14.46 38.56
CA ALA A 231 -8.76 15.80 38.61
C ALA A 231 -10.30 15.75 38.58
N GLY A 232 -10.88 14.83 37.80
CA GLY A 232 -12.32 14.57 37.77
C GLY A 232 -12.86 14.08 39.12
N ASP A 233 -12.15 13.16 39.77
CA ASP A 233 -12.51 12.65 41.11
C ASP A 233 -12.43 13.76 42.19
N VAL A 234 -11.43 14.64 42.10
CA VAL A 234 -11.31 15.81 43.00
C VAL A 234 -12.45 16.80 42.78
N PHE A 235 -12.88 17.02 41.53
CA PHE A 235 -13.98 17.92 41.21
C PHE A 235 -15.33 17.37 41.71
N LEU A 236 -15.59 16.07 41.49
CA LEU A 236 -16.77 15.40 42.04
C LEU A 236 -16.79 15.37 43.57
N ALA A 237 -15.64 15.11 44.21
CA ALA A 237 -15.54 15.13 45.67
C ALA A 237 -15.76 16.55 46.24
N GLY A 238 -15.29 17.59 45.54
CA GLY A 238 -15.52 18.99 45.89
C GLY A 238 -16.99 19.41 45.82
N ASP A 239 -17.71 19.01 44.77
CA ASP A 239 -19.14 19.30 44.61
C ASP A 239 -20.01 18.58 45.65
N VAL A 240 -19.66 17.33 46.00
CA VAL A 240 -20.32 16.58 47.08
C VAL A 240 -20.08 17.24 48.43
N ALA A 241 -18.84 17.67 48.72
CA ALA A 241 -18.52 18.36 49.97
C ALA A 241 -19.23 19.74 50.06
N ALA A 242 -19.31 20.48 48.96
CA ALA A 242 -20.00 21.76 48.89
C ALA A 242 -21.53 21.63 49.06
N GLY A 243 -22.13 20.58 48.47
CA GLY A 243 -23.56 20.26 48.61
C GLY A 243 -23.95 19.82 50.03
N VAL A 244 -23.09 19.05 50.71
CA VAL A 244 -23.31 18.65 52.11
C VAL A 244 -23.20 19.86 53.05
N ALA A 245 -22.25 20.77 52.82
CA ALA A 245 -22.09 21.98 53.62
C ALA A 245 -23.28 22.95 53.50
N THR A 246 -23.90 23.07 52.32
CA THR A 246 -25.09 23.92 52.10
C THR A 246 -26.39 23.30 52.61
N GLY A 247 -26.48 21.96 52.67
CA GLY A 247 -27.61 21.26 53.29
C GLY A 247 -27.67 21.43 54.81
N ALA A 248 -26.52 21.46 55.48
CA ALA A 248 -26.43 21.60 56.94
C ALA A 248 -26.86 23.00 57.44
N THR A 249 -26.68 24.06 56.65
CA THR A 249 -27.03 25.43 57.06
C THR A 249 -28.52 25.78 56.91
N LYS A 250 -29.30 24.99 56.16
CA LYS A 250 -30.76 25.22 56.00
C LYS A 250 -31.63 24.52 57.04
N GLY A 251 -31.07 23.67 57.90
CA GLY A 251 -31.82 22.90 58.91
C GLY A 251 -31.98 23.55 60.29
N ALA A 252 -31.35 24.71 60.55
CA ALA A 252 -31.21 25.26 61.90
C ALA A 252 -32.14 26.45 62.27
N THR A 253 -33.11 26.80 61.43
CA THR A 253 -34.09 27.87 61.73
C THR A 253 -35.53 27.36 61.62
N GLY A 254 -35.88 26.37 62.44
CA GLY A 254 -37.26 25.99 62.72
C GLY A 254 -37.74 26.69 63.99
N THR A 255 -38.49 27.76 63.84
CA THR A 255 -39.17 28.49 64.93
C THR A 255 -40.25 27.61 65.58
N PHE A 256 -40.14 27.42 66.89
CA PHE A 256 -41.19 26.85 67.75
C PHE A 256 -42.43 27.77 67.77
N GLY A 257 -43.60 27.23 67.46
CA GLY A 257 -44.91 27.83 67.73
C GLY A 257 -45.69 26.99 68.76
N PRO A 258 -46.37 27.60 69.74
CA PRO A 258 -46.92 26.89 70.89
C PRO A 258 -48.26 26.19 70.57
N GLY A 259 -48.59 25.23 71.42
CA GLY A 259 -49.58 24.18 71.15
C GLY A 259 -51.05 24.59 71.20
N VAL A 260 -51.88 23.68 70.71
CA VAL A 260 -53.31 23.59 71.02
C VAL A 260 -53.64 22.11 71.23
N LEU A 261 -54.00 21.80 72.47
CA LEU A 261 -54.80 20.63 72.86
C LEU A 261 -56.28 21.00 72.66
N ALA A 262 -56.98 20.26 71.83
CA ALA A 262 -58.43 20.02 71.88
C ALA A 262 -58.76 18.83 70.97
#